data_AF-A0A661F788-F1
#
_entry.id   AF-A0A661F788-F1
#
_cell.length_a   1.000
_cell.length_b   1.000
_cell.length_c   1.000
_cell.angle_alpha   90.00
_cell.angle_beta   90.00
_cell.angle_gamma   90.00
#
_symmetry.space_group_name_H-M   'P 1'
#
loop_
_entity.id
_entity.type
_entity.pdbx_description
1 polymer ?
#
loop_
_entity_poly.entity_id
_entity_poly.type
_entity_poly.pdbx_seq_one_letter_code
_entity_poly.pdbx_strand_id
1 'polypeptide(L)'
;HEFEHSLEVQLPFLQVVLDSFCLLPIVAGDCPAELVEQVLESFYDQEDTLIVISSDLSHFHDYVTAQRLDKETSTIIEQLDYQNLGYDSACGRVPISGLLALAKKNSLTVKTVDLRNSGDTVGDKSRVVGYGAYVIN
;
A
#
# COMPACT_ATOMS: atom_id res chain seq x y z
N HIS A 1 17.44 7.20 -10.26
CA HIS A 1 16.13 7.86 -10.23
C HIS A 1 15.33 7.62 -11.53
N GLU A 2 15.81 6.76 -12.45
CA GLU A 2 15.19 6.51 -13.78
C GLU A 2 14.25 5.28 -13.83
N PHE A 3 14.08 4.56 -12.72
CA PHE A 3 13.35 3.27 -12.68
C PHE A 3 12.27 3.20 -11.59
N GLU A 4 11.95 4.31 -10.93
CA GLU A 4 10.97 4.34 -9.85
C GLU A 4 9.69 5.04 -10.30
N HIS A 5 8.76 4.27 -10.86
CA HIS A 5 7.50 4.77 -11.43
C HIS A 5 6.38 4.99 -10.41
N SER A 6 6.53 4.53 -9.16
CA SER A 6 5.50 4.64 -8.13
C SER A 6 5.15 6.11 -7.82
N LEU A 7 6.17 6.98 -7.77
CA LEU A 7 5.99 8.42 -7.54
C LEU A 7 5.29 9.09 -8.73
N GLU A 8 5.66 8.72 -9.95
CA GLU A 8 5.14 9.30 -11.19
C GLU A 8 3.64 8.98 -11.39
N VAL A 9 3.17 7.87 -10.83
CA VAL A 9 1.75 7.48 -10.89
C VAL A 9 0.92 8.21 -9.82
N GLN A 10 1.45 8.41 -8.62
CA GLN A 10 0.71 9.03 -7.52
C GLN A 10 0.66 10.56 -7.60
N LEU A 11 1.74 11.20 -8.08
CA LEU A 11 1.84 12.66 -8.09
C LEU A 11 0.71 13.36 -8.88
N PRO A 12 0.31 12.90 -10.08
CA PRO A 12 -0.80 13.52 -10.81
C PRO A 12 -2.12 13.45 -10.06
N PHE A 13 -2.38 12.33 -9.37
CA PHE A 13 -3.60 12.18 -8.56
C PHE A 13 -3.60 13.15 -7.38
N LEU A 14 -2.49 13.27 -6.66
CA LEU A 14 -2.35 14.19 -5.52
C LEU A 14 -2.49 15.66 -5.96
N GLN A 15 -1.95 16.04 -7.11
CA GLN A 15 -2.08 17.40 -7.67
C GLN A 15 -3.51 17.77 -8.08
N VAL A 16 -4.38 16.78 -8.33
CA VAL A 16 -5.79 17.01 -8.66
C VAL A 16 -6.65 17.12 -7.40
N VAL A 17 -6.31 16.35 -6.35
CA VAL A 17 -7.12 16.24 -5.13
C VAL A 17 -6.69 17.23 -4.05
N LEU A 18 -5.41 17.62 -4.01
CA LEU A 18 -4.83 18.54 -3.04
C LEU A 18 -4.46 19.86 -3.72
N ASP A 19 -4.57 20.97 -2.99
CA ASP A 19 -4.15 22.30 -3.45
C ASP A 19 -2.60 22.44 -3.39
N SER A 20 -2.10 23.29 -2.48
CA SER A 20 -0.66 23.49 -2.29
C SER A 20 -0.12 22.51 -1.25
N PHE A 21 0.86 21.69 -1.63
CA PHE A 21 1.51 20.74 -0.72
C PHE A 21 3.02 20.64 -0.97
N CYS A 22 3.75 20.18 0.04
CA CYS A 22 5.14 19.76 -0.08
C CYS A 22 5.21 18.24 -0.19
N LEU A 23 6.12 17.72 -1.00
CA LEU A 23 6.31 16.29 -1.19
C LEU A 23 7.66 15.84 -0.62
N LEU A 24 7.62 14.84 0.26
CA LEU A 24 8.81 14.13 0.75
C LEU A 24 8.79 12.69 0.20
N PRO A 25 9.52 12.38 -0.88
CA PRO A 25 9.62 11.03 -1.40
C PRO A 25 10.54 10.17 -0.53
N ILE A 26 10.07 8.99 -0.12
CA ILE A 26 10.86 8.01 0.64
C ILE A 26 10.82 6.68 -0.08
N VAL A 27 12.00 6.14 -0.37
CA VAL A 27 12.18 4.83 -1.00
C VAL A 27 12.55 3.82 0.08
N ALA A 28 11.69 2.84 0.31
CA ALA A 28 11.96 1.75 1.23
C ALA A 28 12.57 0.56 0.46
N GLY A 29 13.85 0.29 0.72
CA GLY A 29 14.52 -0.94 0.27
C GLY A 29 14.15 -2.15 1.15
N ASP A 30 14.85 -3.26 0.97
CA ASP A 30 14.67 -4.43 1.84
C ASP A 30 15.16 -4.11 3.27
N CYS A 31 14.23 -3.99 4.21
CA CYS A 31 14.53 -3.70 5.61
C CYS A 31 13.42 -4.21 6.56
N PRO A 32 13.72 -4.33 7.87
CA PRO A 32 12.71 -4.68 8.86
C PRO A 32 11.60 -3.62 8.93
N ALA A 33 10.38 -4.09 9.22
CA ALA A 33 9.20 -3.23 9.35
C ALA A 33 9.40 -2.13 10.41
N GLU A 34 10.13 -2.44 11.47
CA GLU A 34 10.43 -1.54 12.59
C GLU A 34 11.25 -0.31 12.16
N LEU A 35 12.10 -0.42 11.12
CA LEU A 35 12.83 0.74 10.62
C LEU A 35 11.91 1.70 9.86
N VAL A 36 11.00 1.16 9.05
CA VAL A 36 10.00 1.97 8.35
C VAL A 36 9.04 2.61 9.37
N GLU A 37 8.58 1.83 10.35
CA GLU A 37 7.71 2.30 11.43
C GLU A 37 8.30 3.53 12.15
N GLN A 38 9.57 3.49 12.53
CA GLN A 38 10.26 4.63 13.18
C GLN A 38 10.29 5.89 12.30
N VAL A 39 10.44 5.72 10.99
CA VAL A 39 10.39 6.85 10.06
C VAL A 39 8.97 7.43 10.03
N LEU A 40 7.95 6.58 9.88
CA LEU A 40 6.55 7.01 9.82
C LEU A 40 6.07 7.62 11.15
N GLU A 41 6.59 7.15 12.28
CA GLU A 41 6.28 7.67 13.61
C GLU A 41 6.67 9.15 13.77
N SER A 42 7.66 9.63 13.00
CA SER A 42 8.04 11.04 13.02
C SER A 42 6.98 11.97 12.39
N PHE A 43 6.02 11.42 11.66
CA PHE A 43 5.08 12.18 10.82
C PHE A 43 3.60 11.90 11.10
N TYR A 44 3.24 10.75 11.69
CA TYR A 44 1.85 10.28 11.69
C TYR A 44 0.85 11.12 12.49
N ASP A 45 1.31 11.81 13.54
CA ASP A 45 0.46 12.65 14.42
C ASP A 45 0.53 14.14 14.05
N GLN A 46 1.03 14.46 12.85
CA GLN A 46 1.08 15.82 12.35
C GLN A 46 -0.19 16.12 11.54
N GLU A 47 -1.02 17.05 12.00
CA GLU A 47 -2.31 17.39 11.39
C GLU A 47 -2.23 17.76 9.89
N ASP A 48 -1.10 18.35 9.48
CA ASP A 48 -0.87 18.78 8.09
C ASP A 48 -0.11 17.75 7.23
N THR A 49 0.06 16.51 7.73
CA THR A 49 0.81 15.46 7.02
C THR A 49 -0.08 14.31 6.58
N LEU A 50 -0.05 14.00 5.28
CA LEU A 50 -0.65 12.81 4.70
C LEU A 50 0.44 11.79 4.36
N ILE A 51 0.35 10.60 4.96
CA ILE A 51 1.22 9.46 4.62
C ILE A 51 0.54 8.65 3.51
N VAL A 52 1.24 8.49 2.38
CA VAL A 52 0.78 7.68 1.24
C VAL A 52 1.76 6.54 1.01
N ILE A 53 1.27 5.30 1.08
CA ILE A 53 2.04 4.10 0.71
C ILE A 53 1.52 3.60 -0.64
N SER A 54 2.40 3.59 -1.64
CA SER A 54 2.05 3.13 -3.00
C SER A 54 2.43 1.66 -3.18
N SER A 55 1.47 0.82 -3.56
CA SER A 55 1.71 -0.59 -3.86
C SER A 55 0.59 -1.19 -4.72
N ASP A 56 0.98 -2.09 -5.62
CA ASP A 56 0.08 -3.11 -6.17
C ASP A 56 0.08 -4.36 -5.26
N LEU A 57 -0.93 -5.21 -5.40
CA LEU A 57 -1.07 -6.48 -4.69
C LEU A 57 -0.50 -7.64 -5.53
N SER A 58 -1.32 -8.65 -5.85
CA SER A 58 -0.86 -9.82 -6.61
C SER A 58 -0.54 -9.48 -8.07
N HIS A 59 0.44 -10.18 -8.64
CA HIS A 59 0.90 -9.95 -10.02
C HIS A 59 0.72 -11.19 -10.89
N PHE A 60 0.14 -10.98 -12.07
CA PHE A 60 0.19 -11.91 -13.19
C PHE A 60 -0.47 -13.28 -12.96
N HIS A 61 -1.43 -13.34 -12.05
CA HIS A 61 -2.30 -14.50 -11.85
C HIS A 61 -3.56 -14.41 -12.72
N ASP A 62 -4.24 -15.54 -12.89
CA ASP A 62 -5.61 -15.52 -13.41
C ASP A 62 -6.55 -14.80 -12.45
N TYR A 63 -7.67 -14.29 -12.98
CA TYR A 63 -8.63 -13.46 -12.24
C TYR A 63 -9.18 -14.10 -10.95
N VAL A 64 -9.34 -15.42 -10.90
CA VAL A 64 -9.87 -16.10 -9.71
C VAL A 64 -8.77 -16.25 -8.66
N THR A 65 -7.57 -16.64 -9.09
CA THR A 65 -6.41 -16.74 -8.21
C THR A 65 -6.04 -15.37 -7.61
N ALA A 66 -6.03 -14.31 -8.43
CA ALA A 66 -5.74 -12.96 -7.99
C ALA A 66 -6.72 -12.50 -6.90
N GLN A 67 -8.03 -12.63 -7.12
CA GLN A 67 -9.04 -12.28 -6.12
C GLN A 67 -8.84 -12.99 -4.78
N ARG A 68 -8.49 -14.29 -4.81
CA ARG A 68 -8.25 -15.04 -3.57
C ARG A 68 -7.03 -14.50 -2.83
N LEU A 69 -5.90 -14.33 -3.52
CA LEU A 69 -4.65 -13.83 -2.94
C LEU A 69 -4.77 -12.39 -2.44
N ASP A 70 -5.44 -11.52 -3.21
CA ASP A 70 -5.68 -10.13 -2.85
C ASP A 70 -6.60 -10.04 -1.63
N LYS A 71 -7.61 -10.93 -1.52
CA LYS A 71 -8.50 -10.97 -0.35
C LYS A 71 -7.77 -11.47 0.90
N GLU A 72 -6.91 -12.48 0.77
CA GLU A 72 -6.05 -12.97 1.85
C GLU A 72 -5.11 -11.85 2.33
N THR A 73 -4.44 -11.17 1.40
CA THR A 73 -3.56 -10.03 1.68
C THR A 73 -4.31 -8.88 2.36
N SER A 74 -5.50 -8.53 1.84
CA SER A 74 -6.36 -7.51 2.43
C SER A 74 -6.77 -7.85 3.86
N THR A 75 -7.04 -9.13 4.15
CA THR A 75 -7.40 -9.58 5.50
C THR A 75 -6.23 -9.43 6.47
N ILE A 76 -5.01 -9.75 6.04
CA ILE A 76 -3.78 -9.55 6.82
C ILE A 76 -3.59 -8.05 7.13
N ILE A 77 -3.79 -7.18 6.13
CA ILE A 77 -3.70 -5.73 6.27
C ILE A 77 -4.73 -5.20 7.30
N GLU A 78 -5.99 -5.63 7.19
CA GLU A 78 -7.07 -5.23 8.12
C GLU A 78 -6.81 -5.71 9.57
N GLN A 79 -6.11 -6.84 9.73
CA GLN A 79 -5.76 -7.41 11.04
C GLN A 79 -4.44 -6.86 11.62
N LEU A 80 -3.76 -5.94 10.91
CA LEU A 80 -2.45 -5.40 11.29
C LEU A 80 -1.39 -6.51 11.48
N ASP A 81 -1.51 -7.60 10.74
CA ASP A 81 -0.69 -8.80 10.91
C ASP A 81 0.52 -8.79 9.97
N TYR A 82 1.33 -7.73 10.10
CA TYR A 82 2.45 -7.45 9.20
C TYR A 82 3.52 -8.56 9.13
N GLN A 83 3.59 -9.41 10.14
CA GLN A 83 4.52 -10.54 10.21
C GLN A 83 4.13 -11.68 9.26
N ASN A 84 2.84 -11.80 8.96
CA ASN A 84 2.30 -12.81 8.04
C ASN A 84 2.08 -12.28 6.62
N LEU A 85 2.47 -11.03 6.34
CA LEU A 85 2.41 -10.48 4.98
C LEU A 85 3.49 -11.15 4.10
N GLY A 86 3.06 -12.01 3.17
CA GLY A 86 3.93 -12.81 2.31
C GLY A 86 4.81 -11.96 1.40
N TYR A 87 5.94 -12.53 0.95
CA TYR A 87 6.90 -11.83 0.09
C TYR A 87 6.25 -11.32 -1.21
N ASP A 88 5.40 -12.15 -1.83
CA ASP A 88 4.73 -11.85 -3.10
C ASP A 88 3.33 -11.22 -2.91
N SER A 89 2.94 -10.86 -1.68
CA SER A 89 1.60 -10.31 -1.39
C SER A 89 1.40 -8.90 -1.96
N ALA A 90 2.46 -8.10 -2.03
CA ALA A 90 2.41 -6.72 -2.49
C ALA A 90 3.81 -6.23 -2.89
N CYS A 91 3.93 -5.44 -3.96
CA CYS A 91 5.25 -4.91 -4.36
C CYS A 91 5.83 -3.93 -3.34
N GLY A 92 4.96 -3.19 -2.64
CA GLY A 92 5.27 -2.31 -1.53
C GLY A 92 5.13 -3.00 -0.17
N ARG A 93 5.42 -4.31 -0.08
CA ARG A 93 5.35 -5.08 1.18
C ARG A 93 6.07 -4.38 2.33
N VAL A 94 7.30 -3.92 2.11
CA VAL A 94 8.13 -3.32 3.16
C VAL A 94 7.48 -2.04 3.73
N PRO A 95 7.11 -1.04 2.91
CA PRO A 95 6.43 0.14 3.45
C PRO A 95 5.05 -0.18 4.05
N ILE A 96 4.29 -1.13 3.50
CA ILE A 96 3.04 -1.61 4.11
C ILE A 96 3.30 -2.21 5.50
N SER A 97 4.28 -3.11 5.63
CA SER A 97 4.60 -3.74 6.91
C SER A 97 4.96 -2.73 7.99
N GLY A 98 5.73 -1.68 7.65
CA GLY A 98 6.04 -0.59 8.58
C GLY A 98 4.82 0.22 9.00
N LEU A 99 3.93 0.53 8.06
CA LEU A 99 2.68 1.22 8.35
C LEU A 99 1.76 0.40 9.27
N LEU A 100 1.67 -0.91 9.05
CA LEU A 100 0.89 -1.81 9.91
C LEU A 100 1.49 -1.95 11.31
N ALA A 101 2.83 -1.97 11.41
CA ALA A 101 3.51 -1.97 12.71
C ALA A 101 3.22 -0.68 13.49
N LEU A 102 3.29 0.48 12.83
CA LEU A 102 2.92 1.79 13.40
C LEU A 102 1.46 1.79 13.87
N ALA A 103 0.54 1.34 13.01
CA ALA A 103 -0.88 1.28 13.32
C ALA A 103 -1.16 0.40 14.55
N LYS A 104 -0.53 -0.78 14.61
CA LYS A 104 -0.65 -1.70 15.75
C LYS A 104 -0.12 -1.08 17.05
N LYS A 105 1.02 -0.39 17.00
CA LYS A 105 1.64 0.28 18.15
C LYS A 105 0.73 1.39 18.71
N ASN A 106 0.11 2.16 17.81
CA ASN A 106 -0.72 3.31 18.16
C ASN A 106 -2.22 2.98 18.27
N SER A 107 -2.58 1.70 18.26
CA SER A 107 -3.99 1.24 18.33
C SER A 107 -4.89 1.85 17.24
N LEU A 108 -4.31 2.13 16.07
CA LEU A 108 -5.03 2.58 14.88
C LEU A 108 -5.71 1.39 14.20
N THR A 109 -6.64 1.70 13.32
CA THR A 109 -7.46 0.75 12.57
C THR A 109 -7.29 0.95 11.08
N VAL A 110 -7.27 -0.14 10.32
CA VAL A 110 -7.23 -0.10 8.85
C VAL A 110 -8.61 -0.49 8.31
N LYS A 111 -9.12 0.27 7.34
CA LYS A 111 -10.36 -0.02 6.64
C LYS A 111 -10.11 -0.10 5.14
N THR A 112 -10.54 -1.18 4.52
CA THR A 112 -10.56 -1.31 3.06
C THR A 112 -11.65 -0.42 2.47
N VAL A 113 -11.27 0.38 1.47
CA VAL A 113 -12.17 1.23 0.68
C VAL A 113 -12.61 0.52 -0.60
N ASP A 114 -11.66 -0.08 -1.32
CA ASP A 114 -11.93 -0.85 -2.53
C ASP A 114 -10.86 -1.94 -2.71
N LEU A 115 -11.25 -3.03 -3.37
CA LEU A 115 -10.36 -4.14 -3.70
C LEU A 115 -10.75 -4.66 -5.09
N ARG A 116 -9.87 -4.49 -6.06
CA ARG A 116 -10.12 -4.79 -7.49
C ARG A 116 -8.86 -5.33 -8.15
N ASN A 117 -8.98 -5.71 -9.40
CA ASN A 117 -7.85 -6.01 -10.26
C ASN A 117 -8.03 -5.44 -11.68
N SER A 118 -6.98 -5.47 -12.48
CA SER A 118 -6.99 -4.95 -13.86
C SER A 118 -8.06 -5.59 -14.77
N GLY A 119 -8.52 -6.80 -14.44
CA GLY A 119 -9.61 -7.51 -15.13
C GLY A 119 -11.01 -7.00 -14.82
N ASP A 120 -11.19 -6.10 -13.83
CA ASP A 120 -12.48 -5.47 -13.51
C ASP A 120 -12.85 -4.31 -14.46
N THR A 121 -11.94 -3.97 -15.37
CA THR A 121 -12.17 -2.97 -16.42
C THR A 121 -12.55 -3.63 -17.75
N VAL A 122 -11.72 -3.52 -18.79
CA VAL A 122 -11.93 -4.12 -20.13
C VAL A 122 -10.78 -5.09 -20.49
N GLY A 123 -10.04 -5.55 -19.48
CA GLY A 123 -8.78 -6.28 -19.65
C GLY A 123 -8.91 -7.81 -19.80
N ASP A 124 -7.81 -8.42 -20.21
CA ASP A 124 -7.63 -9.87 -20.20
C ASP A 124 -7.63 -10.42 -18.76
N LYS A 125 -8.50 -11.41 -18.52
CA LYS A 125 -8.64 -12.07 -17.20
C LYS A 125 -7.67 -13.23 -16.99
N SER A 126 -6.85 -13.57 -17.99
CA SER A 126 -5.84 -14.63 -17.91
C SER A 126 -4.64 -14.23 -17.05
N ARG A 127 -4.36 -12.92 -16.94
CA ARG A 127 -3.18 -12.38 -16.28
C ARG A 127 -3.45 -10.95 -15.80
N VAL A 128 -3.79 -10.81 -14.52
CA VAL A 128 -4.22 -9.53 -13.92
C VAL A 128 -3.24 -9.02 -12.85
N VAL A 129 -3.37 -7.74 -12.50
CA VAL A 129 -2.71 -7.10 -11.36
C VAL A 129 -3.74 -6.67 -10.34
N GLY A 130 -3.54 -7.00 -9.07
CA GLY A 130 -4.41 -6.65 -7.95
C GLY A 130 -4.17 -5.25 -7.39
N TYR A 131 -5.23 -4.58 -6.96
CA TYR A 131 -5.24 -3.22 -6.42
C TYR A 131 -6.08 -3.16 -5.15
N GLY A 132 -5.51 -2.62 -4.07
CA GLY A 132 -6.23 -2.38 -2.81
C GLY A 132 -6.11 -0.92 -2.38
N ALA A 133 -7.24 -0.32 -2.00
CA ALA A 133 -7.28 1.01 -1.41
C ALA A 133 -7.69 0.90 0.07
N TYR A 134 -6.89 1.51 0.95
CA TYR A 134 -7.04 1.42 2.39
C TYR A 134 -6.95 2.79 3.04
N VAL A 135 -7.67 3.00 4.13
CA VAL A 135 -7.57 4.18 4.98
C VAL A 135 -7.28 3.77 6.42
N ILE A 136 -6.51 4.58 7.13
CA ILE A 136 -6.11 4.34 8.52
C ILE A 136 -6.70 5.43 9.42
N ASN A 137 -7.25 5.02 10.57
CA ASN A 137 -7.85 5.91 11.58
C ASN A 137 -7.44 5.51 12.99
#